data_AF-A0A661KG40-F1
#
_entry.id   AF-A0A661KG40-F1
#
_cell.length_a   1.000
_cell.length_b   1.000
_cell.length_c   1.000
_cell.angle_alpha   90.00
_cell.angle_beta   90.00
_cell.angle_gamma   90.00
#
_symmetry.space_group_name_H-M   'P 1'
#
loop_
_entity.id
_entity.type
_entity.pdbx_description
1 polymer ?
#
loop_
_entity_poly.entity_id
_entity_poly.type
_entity_poly.pdbx_seq_one_letter_code
_entity_poly.pdbx_strand_id
1 'polypeptide(L)'
;MAKGLIMPLNGTWVLAESGPMRLLVAAWDRGKPRQEFAQRGGEWAFSLLEELAPFRGVIKKRGPELNANKNLPRVVREMITAVQRVGDADLTPLAAVAGTISDLVAEYIASQGANKVIVDNGGDIAIRMAPEEVVRVGVRLDVTRPEISHCLVVTGEMGIGGVTTSGLGGRSFTKGVAQAAVALGPTASVADAASTSVANATAINSPLVKKARAEELDPDTDLRGDEVTLEVGNLGVQEIEEALSKGMEKVQHLMERDVIRGALICVQGKVVWSSEIKDFLFPFMPNSLNKEG
;
A
#
# COMPACT_ATOMS: atom_id res chain seq x y z
N MET A 1 11.41 24.02 0.30
CA MET A 1 12.21 22.80 0.47
C MET A 1 12.03 22.29 1.87
N ALA A 2 11.07 21.40 2.05
CA ALA A 2 10.94 20.52 3.20
C ALA A 2 12.31 19.88 3.45
N LYS A 3 12.84 20.06 4.65
CA LYS A 3 14.07 19.38 5.06
C LYS A 3 13.76 17.89 5.15
N GLY A 4 14.37 17.09 4.29
CA GLY A 4 14.30 15.64 4.32
C GLY A 4 15.70 15.03 4.30
N LEU A 5 15.81 13.81 4.81
CA LEU A 5 17.03 13.01 4.75
C LEU A 5 17.04 12.19 3.47
N ILE A 6 18.14 12.24 2.72
CA ILE A 6 18.42 11.33 1.62
C ILE A 6 19.69 10.56 1.97
N MET A 7 19.61 9.23 2.02
CA MET A 7 20.70 8.38 2.46
C MET A 7 20.86 7.13 1.56
N PRO A 8 21.95 7.04 0.79
CA PRO A 8 22.36 5.81 0.13
C PRO A 8 22.57 4.67 1.14
N LEU A 9 22.11 3.45 0.84
CA LEU A 9 22.20 2.31 1.77
C LEU A 9 23.25 1.26 1.40
N ASN A 10 23.19 0.73 0.17
CA ASN A 10 24.00 -0.45 -0.24
C ASN A 10 24.36 -0.43 -1.74
N GLY A 11 24.55 0.75 -2.31
CA GLY A 11 24.86 0.96 -3.73
C GLY A 11 23.69 0.73 -4.70
N THR A 12 22.54 0.24 -4.22
CA THR A 12 21.31 0.10 -5.01
C THR A 12 20.19 0.95 -4.43
N TRP A 13 19.94 0.77 -3.12
CA TRP A 13 18.83 1.44 -2.45
C TRP A 13 19.20 2.82 -1.93
N VAL A 14 18.23 3.72 -1.96
CA VAL A 14 18.25 5.04 -1.31
C VAL A 14 17.07 5.12 -0.35
N LEU A 15 17.34 5.58 0.87
CA LEU A 15 16.33 5.98 1.83
C LEU A 15 16.03 7.48 1.68
N ALA A 16 14.75 7.83 1.57
CA ALA A 16 14.26 9.20 1.60
C ALA A 16 13.23 9.36 2.72
N GLU A 17 13.52 10.23 3.69
CA GLU A 17 12.66 10.46 4.86
C GLU A 17 12.30 11.94 5.00
N SER A 18 11.01 12.24 5.13
CA SER A 18 10.51 13.58 5.46
C SER A 18 9.18 13.50 6.20
N GLY A 19 9.17 13.96 7.45
CA GLY A 19 8.01 13.81 8.32
C GLY A 19 7.61 12.34 8.50
N PRO A 20 6.33 11.95 8.27
CA PRO A 20 5.90 10.56 8.39
C PRO A 20 6.30 9.69 7.18
N MET A 21 6.73 10.30 6.07
CA MET A 21 7.07 9.60 4.84
C MET A 21 8.45 8.95 4.96
N ARG A 22 8.54 7.67 4.60
CA ARG A 22 9.78 6.89 4.58
C ARG A 22 9.81 6.02 3.32
N LEU A 23 10.51 6.48 2.30
CA LEU A 23 10.65 5.79 1.01
C LEU A 23 11.97 5.02 0.94
N LEU A 24 11.90 3.76 0.54
CA LEU A 24 13.03 3.02 -0.01
C LEU A 24 12.88 3.00 -1.52
N VAL A 25 13.89 3.52 -2.22
CA VAL A 25 13.88 3.66 -3.68
C VAL A 25 15.04 2.87 -4.26
N ALA A 26 14.77 2.05 -5.26
CA ALA A 26 15.79 1.39 -6.07
C ALA A 26 15.43 1.46 -7.55
N ALA A 27 16.46 1.59 -8.39
CA ALA A 27 16.33 1.67 -9.83
C ALA A 27 17.46 0.91 -10.51
N TRP A 28 17.16 0.30 -11.65
CA TRP A 28 18.11 -0.39 -12.51
C TRP A 28 17.93 0.04 -13.95
N ASP A 29 19.02 -0.04 -14.71
CA ASP A 29 19.05 0.08 -16.16
C ASP A 29 19.83 -1.13 -16.70
N ARG A 30 19.13 -2.05 -17.35
CA ARG A 30 19.67 -3.30 -17.92
C ARG A 30 20.47 -4.10 -16.89
N GLY A 31 19.87 -4.32 -15.73
CA GLY A 31 20.45 -5.07 -14.61
C GLY A 31 21.49 -4.31 -13.78
N LYS A 32 21.92 -3.10 -14.19
CA LYS A 32 22.87 -2.30 -13.40
C LYS A 32 22.14 -1.36 -12.46
N PRO A 33 22.42 -1.38 -11.14
CA PRO A 33 21.87 -0.40 -10.21
C PRO A 33 22.21 1.04 -10.62
N ARG A 34 21.21 1.92 -10.57
CA ARG A 34 21.31 3.36 -10.90
C ARG A 34 20.93 4.18 -9.67
N GLN A 35 21.81 4.19 -8.67
CA GLN A 35 21.54 4.84 -7.38
C GLN A 35 21.30 6.35 -7.54
N GLU A 36 21.89 6.99 -8.55
CA GLU A 36 21.65 8.39 -8.86
C GLU A 36 20.22 8.67 -9.36
N PHE A 37 19.55 7.67 -9.95
CA PHE A 37 18.12 7.79 -10.30
C PHE A 37 17.26 7.67 -9.05
N ALA A 38 17.59 6.71 -8.18
CA ALA A 38 16.91 6.52 -6.90
C ALA A 38 17.03 7.76 -6.00
N GLN A 39 18.21 8.39 -5.96
CA GLN A 39 18.43 9.64 -5.23
C GLN A 39 17.53 10.78 -5.72
N ARG A 40 17.51 11.03 -7.04
CA ARG A 40 16.64 12.07 -7.62
C ARG A 40 15.15 11.79 -7.38
N GLY A 41 14.76 10.52 -7.43
CA GLY A 41 13.39 10.12 -7.10
C GLY A 41 13.01 10.41 -5.64
N GLY A 42 13.92 10.11 -4.70
CA GLY A 42 13.75 10.45 -3.29
C GLY A 42 13.64 11.95 -3.03
N GLU A 43 14.48 12.76 -3.70
CA GLU A 43 14.42 14.22 -3.62
C GLU A 43 13.10 14.75 -4.19
N TRP A 44 12.65 14.23 -5.33
CA TRP A 44 11.38 14.63 -5.95
C TRP A 44 10.15 14.25 -5.12
N ALA A 45 10.21 13.17 -4.34
CA ALA A 45 9.15 12.80 -3.40
C ALA A 45 8.87 13.93 -2.37
N PHE A 46 9.88 14.69 -1.96
CA PHE A 46 9.67 15.84 -1.07
C PHE A 46 8.89 16.98 -1.75
N SER A 47 9.10 17.20 -3.04
CA SER A 47 8.31 18.16 -3.81
C SER A 47 6.84 17.74 -3.90
N LEU A 48 6.55 16.43 -4.03
CA LEU A 48 5.18 15.92 -4.02
C LEU A 48 4.47 16.19 -2.68
N LEU A 49 5.17 16.06 -1.55
CA LEU A 49 4.63 16.42 -0.24
C LEU A 49 4.33 17.92 -0.12
N GLU A 50 5.21 18.77 -0.66
CA GLU A 50 4.98 20.23 -0.70
C GLU A 50 3.77 20.59 -1.56
N GLU A 51 3.60 19.94 -2.73
CA GLU A 51 2.43 20.12 -3.60
C GLU A 51 1.12 19.65 -2.94
N LEU A 52 1.19 18.61 -2.12
CA LEU A 52 0.03 18.03 -1.42
C LEU A 52 -0.44 18.88 -0.24
N ALA A 53 0.49 19.55 0.46
CA ALA A 53 0.22 20.21 1.74
C ALA A 53 -0.94 21.25 1.71
N PRO A 54 -1.09 22.12 0.69
CA PRO A 54 -2.21 23.05 0.61
C PRO A 54 -3.58 22.39 0.44
N PHE A 55 -3.62 21.12 0.03
CA PHE A 55 -4.85 20.38 -0.29
C PHE A 55 -5.31 19.46 0.83
N ARG A 56 -4.74 19.57 2.05
CA ARG A 56 -5.15 18.79 3.24
C ARG A 56 -6.66 18.81 3.48
N GLY A 57 -7.32 19.96 3.29
CA GLY A 57 -8.78 20.08 3.46
C GLY A 57 -9.60 19.33 2.40
N VAL A 58 -9.02 19.05 1.22
CA VAL A 58 -9.66 18.30 0.13
C VAL A 58 -9.46 16.80 0.33
N ILE A 59 -8.22 16.37 0.60
CA ILE A 59 -7.85 14.95 0.71
C ILE A 59 -8.37 14.26 1.97
N LYS A 60 -8.97 15.02 2.90
CA LYS A 60 -9.66 14.51 4.10
C LYS A 60 -11.17 14.30 3.92
N LYS A 61 -11.73 14.65 2.76
CA LYS A 61 -13.17 14.52 2.50
C LYS A 61 -13.52 13.14 1.94
N ARG A 62 -14.75 12.68 2.22
CA ARG A 62 -15.34 11.45 1.67
C ARG A 62 -16.29 11.75 0.51
N GLY A 63 -16.59 10.71 -0.26
CA GLY A 63 -17.83 10.63 -1.03
C GLY A 63 -17.88 11.48 -2.31
N PRO A 64 -19.10 11.75 -2.83
CA PRO A 64 -19.33 12.27 -4.18
C PRO A 64 -18.87 13.72 -4.41
N GLU A 65 -18.47 14.43 -3.35
CA GLU A 65 -17.90 15.77 -3.44
C GLU A 65 -16.45 15.79 -3.94
N LEU A 66 -15.79 14.62 -3.95
CA LEU A 66 -14.46 14.48 -4.52
C LEU A 66 -14.55 14.56 -6.04
N ASN A 67 -14.08 15.66 -6.63
CA ASN A 67 -13.97 15.81 -8.07
C ASN A 67 -12.49 15.89 -8.46
N ALA A 68 -12.00 14.89 -9.21
CA ALA A 68 -10.65 14.86 -9.77
C ALA A 68 -10.49 15.86 -10.93
N ASN A 69 -10.74 17.15 -10.67
CA ASN A 69 -10.60 18.22 -11.64
C ASN A 69 -9.13 18.37 -12.06
N LYS A 70 -8.89 18.59 -13.36
CA LYS A 70 -7.59 18.90 -13.98
C LYS A 70 -6.82 20.04 -13.29
N ASN A 71 -7.51 20.96 -12.61
CA ASN A 71 -6.90 22.09 -11.88
C ASN A 71 -6.20 21.67 -10.57
N LEU A 72 -6.49 20.50 -10.03
CA LEU A 72 -5.80 19.97 -8.84
C LEU A 72 -4.41 19.44 -9.23
N PRO A 73 -3.40 19.49 -8.34
CA PRO A 73 -2.11 18.84 -8.58
C PRO A 73 -2.27 17.36 -8.92
N ARG A 74 -1.34 16.80 -9.69
CA ARG A 74 -1.42 15.42 -10.15
C ARG A 74 -1.56 14.44 -8.97
N VAL A 75 -0.73 14.59 -7.93
CA VAL A 75 -0.77 13.76 -6.72
C VAL A 75 -2.17 13.72 -6.08
N VAL A 76 -2.85 14.87 -5.99
CA VAL A 76 -4.22 14.95 -5.43
C VAL A 76 -5.24 14.25 -6.34
N ARG A 77 -5.13 14.43 -7.66
CA ARG A 77 -6.06 13.80 -8.62
C ARG A 77 -5.95 12.29 -8.63
N GLU A 78 -4.73 11.76 -8.59
CA GLU A 78 -4.49 10.31 -8.58
C GLU A 78 -5.05 9.69 -7.29
N MET A 79 -4.84 10.33 -6.12
CA MET A 79 -5.42 9.88 -4.85
C MET A 79 -6.96 9.83 -4.91
N ILE A 80 -7.60 10.88 -5.43
CA ILE A 80 -9.07 10.91 -5.61
C ILE A 80 -9.52 9.81 -6.57
N THR A 81 -8.83 9.66 -7.69
CA THR A 81 -9.17 8.66 -8.72
C THR A 81 -9.07 7.23 -8.18
N ALA A 82 -8.05 6.95 -7.35
CA ALA A 82 -7.88 5.65 -6.73
C ALA A 82 -9.04 5.30 -5.79
N VAL A 83 -9.41 6.19 -4.86
CA VAL A 83 -10.52 5.93 -3.94
C VAL A 83 -11.87 5.85 -4.64
N GLN A 84 -12.07 6.64 -5.70
CA GLN A 84 -13.26 6.54 -6.56
C GLN A 84 -13.31 5.20 -7.31
N ARG A 85 -12.17 4.70 -7.80
CA ARG A 85 -12.08 3.41 -8.50
C ARG A 85 -12.40 2.25 -7.55
N VAL A 86 -11.89 2.29 -6.32
CA VAL A 86 -12.27 1.34 -5.25
C VAL A 86 -13.76 1.47 -4.94
N GLY A 87 -14.28 2.69 -4.86
CA GLY A 87 -15.71 2.96 -4.69
C GLY A 87 -16.22 2.63 -3.29
N ASP A 88 -15.35 2.71 -2.30
CA ASP A 88 -15.71 2.55 -0.89
C ASP A 88 -15.99 3.93 -0.28
N ALA A 89 -17.22 4.14 0.18
CA ALA A 89 -17.71 5.42 0.67
C ALA A 89 -17.04 5.87 1.98
N ASP A 90 -16.41 4.95 2.70
CA ASP A 90 -15.71 5.24 3.95
C ASP A 90 -14.29 5.78 3.72
N LEU A 91 -13.75 5.65 2.52
CA LEU A 91 -12.40 6.11 2.21
C LEU A 91 -12.37 7.61 1.91
N THR A 92 -11.30 8.25 2.40
CA THR A 92 -10.85 9.55 1.93
C THR A 92 -9.64 9.35 1.01
N PRO A 93 -9.27 10.33 0.16
CA PRO A 93 -8.07 10.25 -0.66
C PRO A 93 -6.78 9.93 0.10
N LEU A 94 -6.71 10.18 1.42
CA LEU A 94 -5.55 9.79 2.23
C LEU A 94 -5.31 8.28 2.28
N ALA A 95 -6.34 7.46 2.05
CA ALA A 95 -6.19 6.00 1.93
C ALA A 95 -5.35 5.56 0.71
N ALA A 96 -4.98 6.48 -0.18
CA ALA A 96 -4.14 6.21 -1.35
C ALA A 96 -2.81 7.01 -1.33
N VAL A 97 -2.52 7.75 -0.26
CA VAL A 97 -1.44 8.75 -0.28
C VAL A 97 -0.06 8.12 -0.47
N ALA A 98 0.21 7.02 0.22
CA ALA A 98 1.52 6.40 0.22
C ALA A 98 1.77 5.71 -1.13
N GLY A 99 0.79 4.97 -1.61
CA GLY A 99 0.82 4.34 -2.93
C GLY A 99 0.91 5.36 -4.07
N THR A 100 0.20 6.49 -3.98
CA THR A 100 0.27 7.54 -5.01
C THR A 100 1.66 8.17 -5.10
N ILE A 101 2.27 8.48 -3.94
CA ILE A 101 3.64 9.03 -3.92
C ILE A 101 4.61 7.99 -4.51
N SER A 102 4.50 6.72 -4.12
CA SER A 102 5.33 5.64 -4.67
C SER A 102 5.20 5.52 -6.19
N ASP A 103 3.97 5.54 -6.72
CA ASP A 103 3.71 5.46 -8.16
C ASP A 103 4.31 6.60 -8.94
N LEU A 104 4.09 7.83 -8.47
CA LEU A 104 4.63 9.00 -9.14
C LEU A 104 6.15 8.94 -9.16
N VAL A 105 6.79 8.64 -8.02
CA VAL A 105 8.25 8.57 -7.92
C VAL A 105 8.79 7.49 -8.86
N ALA A 106 8.14 6.33 -8.90
CA ALA A 106 8.54 5.25 -9.79
C ALA A 106 8.44 5.65 -11.27
N GLU A 107 7.37 6.37 -11.64
CA GLU A 107 7.19 6.90 -13.00
C GLU A 107 8.23 7.97 -13.36
N TYR A 108 8.53 8.89 -12.44
CA TYR A 108 9.57 9.90 -12.64
C TYR A 108 10.93 9.24 -12.92
N ILE A 109 11.32 8.24 -12.13
CA ILE A 109 12.58 7.51 -12.33
C ILE A 109 12.55 6.72 -13.65
N ALA A 110 11.45 6.03 -13.96
CA ALA A 110 11.29 5.29 -15.21
C ALA A 110 11.42 6.21 -16.43
N SER A 111 10.87 7.43 -16.38
CA SER A 111 11.00 8.43 -17.44
C SER A 111 12.44 8.90 -17.71
N GLN A 112 13.37 8.61 -16.79
CA GLN A 112 14.80 8.90 -16.93
C GLN A 112 15.59 7.74 -17.56
N GLY A 113 14.92 6.64 -17.93
CA GLY A 113 15.51 5.51 -18.63
C GLY A 113 15.77 4.27 -17.77
N ALA A 114 15.28 4.21 -16.53
CA ALA A 114 15.31 2.99 -15.75
C ALA A 114 14.37 1.92 -16.34
N ASN A 115 14.85 0.68 -16.49
CA ASN A 115 14.03 -0.44 -16.97
C ASN A 115 13.40 -1.26 -15.83
N LYS A 116 13.82 -1.03 -14.58
CA LYS A 116 13.21 -1.55 -13.37
C LYS A 116 13.33 -0.54 -12.24
N VAL A 117 12.22 -0.27 -11.56
CA VAL A 117 12.11 0.67 -10.46
C VAL A 117 11.20 0.08 -9.39
N ILE A 118 11.65 0.15 -8.14
CA ILE A 118 10.88 -0.26 -6.97
C ILE A 118 10.90 0.92 -5.99
N VAL A 119 9.71 1.31 -5.52
CA VAL A 119 9.53 2.35 -4.50
C VAL A 119 8.65 1.79 -3.41
N ASP A 120 9.19 1.61 -2.19
CA ASP A 120 8.45 1.13 -1.02
C ASP A 120 8.28 2.29 -0.02
N ASN A 121 7.03 2.70 0.21
CA ASN A 121 6.68 3.73 1.18
C ASN A 121 6.05 3.14 2.44
N GLY A 122 6.75 2.20 3.08
CA GLY A 122 6.32 1.63 4.36
C GLY A 122 5.32 0.48 4.23
N GLY A 123 5.40 -0.29 3.14
CA GLY A 123 4.48 -1.37 2.79
C GLY A 123 3.69 -1.09 1.51
N ASP A 124 3.72 0.14 1.01
CA ASP A 124 3.02 0.59 -0.20
C ASP A 124 3.99 0.68 -1.38
N ILE A 125 4.13 -0.44 -2.08
CA ILE A 125 5.19 -0.68 -3.05
C ILE A 125 4.67 -0.38 -4.46
N ALA A 126 5.31 0.56 -5.16
CA ALA A 126 5.15 0.75 -6.59
C ALA A 126 6.25 0.04 -7.37
N ILE A 127 5.86 -0.58 -8.48
CA ILE A 127 6.75 -1.30 -9.39
C ILE A 127 6.58 -0.72 -10.79
N ARG A 128 7.69 -0.37 -11.44
CA ARG A 128 7.75 -0.08 -12.88
C ARG A 128 8.86 -0.91 -13.46
N MET A 129 8.55 -1.77 -14.42
CA MET A 129 9.55 -2.65 -14.98
C MET A 129 9.24 -3.05 -16.42
N ALA A 130 10.26 -3.42 -17.16
CA ALA A 130 10.15 -4.01 -18.49
C ALA A 130 9.54 -5.43 -18.41
N PRO A 131 8.91 -5.94 -19.48
CA PRO A 131 8.24 -7.25 -19.50
C PRO A 131 9.11 -8.42 -19.01
N GLU A 132 10.41 -8.40 -19.34
CA GLU A 132 11.38 -9.44 -19.02
C GLU A 132 11.90 -9.41 -17.57
N GLU A 133 11.61 -8.34 -16.83
CA GLU A 133 12.09 -8.16 -15.46
C GLU A 133 11.17 -8.87 -14.46
N VAL A 134 11.78 -9.26 -13.33
CA VAL A 134 11.10 -9.94 -12.22
C VAL A 134 11.40 -9.20 -10.92
N VAL A 135 10.37 -9.04 -10.09
CA VAL A 135 10.46 -8.47 -8.74
C VAL A 135 9.89 -9.47 -7.74
N ARG A 136 10.61 -9.67 -6.64
CA ARG A 136 10.16 -10.49 -5.50
C ARG A 136 9.70 -9.56 -4.39
N VAL A 137 8.44 -9.67 -3.98
CA VAL A 137 7.87 -8.87 -2.89
C VAL A 137 7.65 -9.77 -1.68
N GLY A 138 8.31 -9.45 -0.57
CA GLY A 138 8.09 -10.13 0.70
C GLY A 138 6.81 -9.64 1.39
N VAL A 139 5.98 -10.57 1.83
CA VAL A 139 4.74 -10.29 2.57
C VAL A 139 4.94 -10.59 4.05
N ARG A 140 4.67 -9.59 4.89
CA ARG A 140 4.59 -9.73 6.34
C ARG A 140 3.13 -9.83 6.76
N LEU A 141 2.81 -10.80 7.60
CA LEU A 141 1.45 -11.01 8.10
C LEU A 141 1.15 -10.20 9.37
N ASP A 142 2.20 -9.63 9.97
CA ASP A 142 2.16 -8.81 11.17
C ASP A 142 3.26 -7.76 11.04
N VAL A 143 2.87 -6.49 10.89
CA VAL A 143 3.82 -5.38 10.68
C VAL A 143 4.70 -5.12 11.90
N THR A 144 4.29 -5.60 13.08
CA THR A 144 5.07 -5.46 14.32
C THR A 144 6.24 -6.43 14.38
N ARG A 145 6.30 -7.41 13.45
CA ARG A 145 7.35 -8.42 13.41
C ARG A 145 8.14 -8.37 12.10
N PRO A 146 9.45 -8.68 12.14
CA PRO A 146 10.30 -8.55 10.95
C PRO A 146 10.13 -9.70 9.95
N GLU A 147 9.50 -10.82 10.32
CA GLU A 147 9.48 -12.04 9.53
C GLU A 147 8.65 -11.91 8.25
N ILE A 148 9.27 -12.32 7.14
CA ILE A 148 8.59 -12.51 5.86
C ILE A 148 7.95 -13.89 5.88
N SER A 149 6.65 -13.96 5.65
CA SER A 149 5.90 -15.21 5.65
C SER A 149 5.68 -15.76 4.25
N HIS A 150 5.40 -14.88 3.29
CA HIS A 150 5.18 -15.26 1.88
C HIS A 150 6.01 -14.37 0.96
N CYS A 151 6.21 -14.82 -0.28
CA CYS A 151 6.86 -14.08 -1.34
C CYS A 151 5.99 -14.11 -2.59
N LEU A 152 5.69 -12.92 -3.12
CA LEU A 152 5.07 -12.72 -4.42
C LEU A 152 6.16 -12.59 -5.48
N VAL A 153 6.08 -13.36 -6.56
CA VAL A 153 6.99 -13.29 -7.71
C VAL A 153 6.27 -12.56 -8.85
N VAL A 154 6.52 -11.27 -8.99
CA VAL A 154 5.84 -10.39 -9.94
C VAL A 154 6.68 -10.26 -11.22
N THR A 155 6.06 -10.44 -12.38
CA THR A 155 6.68 -10.27 -13.70
C THR A 155 6.05 -9.10 -14.44
N GLY A 156 6.78 -8.50 -15.40
CA GLY A 156 6.31 -7.32 -16.15
C GLY A 156 5.01 -7.54 -16.93
N GLU A 157 4.68 -8.79 -17.27
CA GLU A 157 3.48 -9.15 -18.04
C GLU A 157 2.19 -9.25 -17.19
N MET A 158 2.31 -9.32 -15.87
CA MET A 158 1.16 -9.51 -14.97
C MET A 158 0.29 -8.25 -14.80
N GLY A 159 0.75 -7.09 -15.27
CA GLY A 159 0.04 -5.83 -15.10
C GLY A 159 -0.12 -5.40 -13.63
N ILE A 160 0.79 -5.84 -12.75
CA ILE A 160 0.86 -5.44 -11.35
C ILE A 160 1.85 -4.30 -11.22
N GLY A 161 1.34 -3.07 -11.06
CA GLY A 161 2.15 -1.87 -10.83
C GLY A 161 2.25 -1.48 -9.36
N GLY A 162 1.49 -2.14 -8.48
CA GLY A 162 1.48 -1.87 -7.05
C GLY A 162 1.16 -3.07 -6.19
N VAL A 163 1.83 -3.17 -5.04
CA VAL A 163 1.55 -4.13 -3.96
C VAL A 163 1.57 -3.37 -2.64
N THR A 164 0.43 -3.31 -1.95
CA THR A 164 0.27 -2.51 -0.73
C THR A 164 -0.28 -3.34 0.41
N THR A 165 -0.08 -2.88 1.65
CA THR A 165 -0.55 -3.61 2.84
C THR A 165 -1.20 -2.65 3.83
N SER A 166 -2.41 -2.98 4.27
CA SER A 166 -3.11 -2.27 5.35
C SER A 166 -3.54 -3.25 6.44
N GLY A 167 -3.74 -2.79 7.67
CA GLY A 167 -4.13 -3.66 8.78
C GLY A 167 -3.72 -3.10 10.14
N LEU A 168 -3.98 -3.88 11.18
CA LEU A 168 -3.65 -3.53 12.57
C LEU A 168 -2.14 -3.40 12.79
N GLY A 169 -1.77 -2.43 13.63
CA GLY A 169 -0.37 -2.11 13.93
C GLY A 169 0.35 -1.30 12.85
N GLY A 170 -0.32 -1.06 11.71
CA GLY A 170 0.17 -0.18 10.65
C GLY A 170 0.09 1.30 11.00
N ARG A 171 0.47 2.14 10.05
CA ARG A 171 0.44 3.61 10.20
C ARG A 171 -0.95 4.21 10.02
N SER A 172 -1.83 3.52 9.31
CA SER A 172 -3.19 3.97 8.99
C SER A 172 -4.21 3.25 9.88
N PHE A 173 -5.20 3.99 10.37
CA PHE A 173 -6.28 3.38 11.13
C PHE A 173 -7.18 2.52 10.22
N THR A 174 -7.58 1.37 10.73
CA THR A 174 -8.52 0.47 10.06
C THR A 174 -9.66 0.13 11.02
N LYS A 175 -10.83 -0.18 10.44
CA LYS A 175 -12.07 -0.52 11.18
C LYS A 175 -12.24 -2.02 11.40
N GLY A 176 -11.44 -2.83 10.72
CA GLY A 176 -11.53 -4.29 10.75
C GLY A 176 -10.56 -4.93 11.75
N VAL A 177 -10.36 -6.23 11.61
CA VAL A 177 -9.50 -7.04 12.51
C VAL A 177 -8.31 -7.70 11.80
N ALA A 178 -8.14 -7.46 10.50
CA ALA A 178 -7.00 -7.95 9.74
C ALA A 178 -5.67 -7.41 10.27
N GLN A 179 -4.72 -8.30 10.52
CA GLN A 179 -3.33 -7.92 10.80
C GLN A 179 -2.62 -7.50 9.51
N ALA A 180 -2.97 -8.12 8.39
CA ALA A 180 -2.50 -7.75 7.07
C ALA A 180 -3.60 -8.01 6.03
N ALA A 181 -3.91 -7.01 5.23
CA ALA A 181 -4.66 -7.09 3.99
C ALA A 181 -3.74 -6.56 2.89
N VAL A 182 -3.23 -7.45 2.05
CA VAL A 182 -2.35 -7.15 0.94
C VAL A 182 -3.19 -7.07 -0.33
N ALA A 183 -3.06 -6.00 -1.10
CA ALA A 183 -3.72 -5.85 -2.38
C ALA A 183 -2.70 -5.66 -3.51
N LEU A 184 -2.96 -6.28 -4.65
CA LEU A 184 -2.15 -6.14 -5.86
C LEU A 184 -2.97 -5.39 -6.90
N GLY A 185 -2.48 -4.24 -7.37
CA GLY A 185 -3.22 -3.35 -8.27
C GLY A 185 -2.44 -2.98 -9.52
N PRO A 186 -3.12 -2.39 -10.52
CA PRO A 186 -2.44 -1.83 -11.70
C PRO A 186 -1.52 -0.66 -11.34
N THR A 187 -1.78 0.00 -10.21
CA THR A 187 -0.98 1.07 -9.62
C THR A 187 -0.94 0.90 -8.11
N ALA A 188 0.11 1.38 -7.44
CA ALA A 188 0.20 1.37 -5.98
C ALA A 188 -0.87 2.24 -5.32
N SER A 189 -1.27 3.35 -5.94
CA SER A 189 -2.36 4.21 -5.49
C SER A 189 -3.70 3.47 -5.36
N VAL A 190 -4.07 2.68 -6.38
CA VAL A 190 -5.29 1.86 -6.35
C VAL A 190 -5.16 0.71 -5.36
N ALA A 191 -4.00 0.06 -5.31
CA ALA A 191 -3.75 -1.01 -4.36
C ALA A 191 -3.86 -0.51 -2.91
N ASP A 192 -3.30 0.65 -2.55
CA ASP A 192 -3.29 1.23 -1.20
C ASP A 192 -4.72 1.49 -0.68
N ALA A 193 -5.55 2.12 -1.54
CA ALA A 193 -6.96 2.32 -1.24
C ALA A 193 -7.71 0.98 -1.11
N ALA A 194 -7.38 0.00 -1.97
CA ALA A 194 -8.02 -1.31 -1.94
C ALA A 194 -7.63 -2.12 -0.71
N SER A 195 -6.36 -2.14 -0.30
CA SER A 195 -5.91 -2.82 0.92
C SER A 195 -6.57 -2.21 2.16
N THR A 196 -6.76 -0.90 2.19
CA THR A 196 -7.50 -0.21 3.27
C THR A 196 -8.98 -0.65 3.29
N SER A 197 -9.65 -0.68 2.13
CA SER A 197 -11.05 -1.15 2.01
C SER A 197 -11.19 -2.61 2.44
N VAL A 198 -10.28 -3.49 2.01
CA VAL A 198 -10.27 -4.92 2.38
C VAL A 198 -10.02 -5.09 3.87
N ALA A 199 -9.06 -4.37 4.45
CA ALA A 199 -8.81 -4.39 5.89
C ALA A 199 -10.07 -3.97 6.66
N ASN A 200 -10.73 -2.88 6.27
CA ASN A 200 -11.96 -2.41 6.89
C ASN A 200 -13.11 -3.42 6.77
N ALA A 201 -13.20 -4.13 5.64
CA ALA A 201 -14.24 -5.14 5.41
C ALA A 201 -14.15 -6.34 6.37
N THR A 202 -12.99 -6.59 6.99
CA THR A 202 -12.85 -7.65 8.01
C THR A 202 -13.51 -7.32 9.35
N ALA A 203 -14.21 -6.19 9.48
CA ALA A 203 -14.90 -5.83 10.71
C ALA A 203 -15.97 -6.86 11.14
N ILE A 204 -15.89 -7.25 12.41
CA ILE A 204 -16.83 -8.16 13.07
C ILE A 204 -17.37 -7.53 14.35
N ASN A 205 -18.51 -8.04 14.83
CA ASN A 205 -19.08 -7.63 16.11
C ASN A 205 -18.61 -8.60 17.20
N SER A 206 -17.59 -8.21 17.96
CA SER A 206 -17.02 -9.03 19.03
C SER A 206 -16.65 -8.15 20.23
N PRO A 207 -16.94 -8.59 21.47
CA PRO A 207 -16.49 -7.88 22.67
C PRO A 207 -14.96 -7.87 22.83
N LEU A 208 -14.25 -8.70 22.06
CA LEU A 208 -12.79 -8.77 22.04
C LEU A 208 -12.16 -7.71 21.14
N VAL A 209 -12.95 -7.02 20.32
CA VAL A 209 -12.50 -5.92 19.45
C VAL A 209 -12.75 -4.60 20.17
N LYS A 210 -11.68 -4.01 20.70
CA LYS A 210 -11.75 -2.68 21.31
C LYS A 210 -11.63 -1.62 20.23
N LYS A 211 -12.54 -0.65 20.26
CA LYS A 211 -12.55 0.49 19.35
C LYS A 211 -12.33 1.79 20.11
N ALA A 212 -11.85 2.80 19.39
CA ALA A 212 -11.74 4.17 19.86
C ALA A 212 -12.16 5.13 18.75
N ARG A 213 -12.53 6.37 19.10
CA ARG A 213 -12.76 7.39 18.09
C ARG A 213 -11.43 7.76 17.44
N ALA A 214 -11.40 7.87 16.12
CA ALA A 214 -10.15 8.17 15.42
C ALA A 214 -9.51 9.48 15.92
N GLU A 215 -10.32 10.50 16.23
CA GLU A 215 -9.87 11.80 16.73
C GLU A 215 -9.31 11.78 18.17
N GLU A 216 -9.57 10.72 18.94
CA GLU A 216 -8.95 10.52 20.26
C GLU A 216 -7.53 9.98 20.13
N LEU A 217 -7.24 9.26 19.03
CA LEU A 217 -5.92 8.67 18.74
C LEU A 217 -5.04 9.64 17.94
N ASP A 218 -5.61 10.32 16.95
CA ASP A 218 -4.96 11.35 16.15
C ASP A 218 -5.93 12.53 15.94
N PRO A 219 -5.72 13.68 16.61
CA PRO A 219 -6.55 14.88 16.45
C PRO A 219 -6.62 15.40 14.99
N ASP A 220 -5.61 15.06 14.19
CA ASP A 220 -5.45 15.43 12.79
C ASP A 220 -6.00 14.38 11.81
N THR A 221 -6.66 13.33 12.29
CA THR A 221 -7.21 12.27 11.44
C THR A 221 -8.22 12.78 10.39
N ASP A 222 -8.30 12.08 9.26
CA ASP A 222 -9.35 12.23 8.24
C ASP A 222 -10.61 11.42 8.56
N LEU A 223 -10.55 10.57 9.58
CA LEU A 223 -11.65 9.69 10.00
C LEU A 223 -12.41 10.24 11.20
N ARG A 224 -12.43 11.57 11.39
CA ARG A 224 -13.11 12.20 12.54
C ARG A 224 -14.57 11.76 12.60
N GLY A 225 -14.99 11.30 13.77
CA GLY A 225 -16.34 10.78 14.02
C GLY A 225 -16.48 9.29 13.74
N ASP A 226 -15.48 8.61 13.19
CA ASP A 226 -15.49 7.15 13.04
C ASP A 226 -14.88 6.45 14.25
N GLU A 227 -15.36 5.24 14.49
CA GLU A 227 -14.69 4.27 15.36
C GLU A 227 -13.71 3.42 14.57
N VAL A 228 -12.48 3.33 15.06
CA VAL A 228 -11.41 2.51 14.47
C VAL A 228 -10.97 1.44 15.47
N THR A 229 -10.44 0.33 14.98
CA THR A 229 -9.98 -0.76 15.82
C THR A 229 -8.69 -0.37 16.52
N LEU A 230 -8.71 -0.38 17.85
CA LEU A 230 -7.56 -0.09 18.70
C LEU A 230 -6.80 -1.37 19.06
N GLU A 231 -7.53 -2.42 19.44
CA GLU A 231 -6.96 -3.69 19.90
C GLU A 231 -7.92 -4.84 19.57
N VAL A 232 -7.36 -6.00 19.28
CA VAL A 232 -8.13 -7.23 19.06
C VAL A 232 -7.57 -8.33 19.96
N GLY A 233 -8.39 -8.80 20.90
CA GLY A 233 -8.09 -9.96 21.75
C GLY A 233 -8.13 -11.28 20.97
N ASN A 234 -7.87 -12.42 21.62
CA ASN A 234 -7.83 -13.73 20.96
C ASN A 234 -9.22 -14.15 20.45
N LEU A 235 -9.43 -14.06 19.14
CA LEU A 235 -10.71 -14.37 18.50
C LEU A 235 -10.95 -15.89 18.44
N GLY A 236 -12.21 -16.29 18.54
CA GLY A 236 -12.63 -17.66 18.28
C GLY A 236 -12.49 -18.02 16.80
N VAL A 237 -12.45 -19.32 16.50
CA VAL A 237 -12.32 -19.82 15.11
C VAL A 237 -13.42 -19.26 14.21
N GLN A 238 -14.67 -19.21 14.69
CA GLN A 238 -15.81 -18.68 13.92
C GLN A 238 -15.69 -17.18 13.64
N GLU A 239 -15.19 -16.40 14.60
CA GLU A 239 -14.97 -14.96 14.42
C GLU A 239 -13.88 -14.68 13.39
N ILE A 240 -12.80 -15.49 13.40
CA ILE A 240 -11.73 -15.42 12.40
C ILE A 240 -12.27 -15.78 11.02
N GLU A 241 -13.04 -16.86 10.90
CA GLU A 241 -13.66 -17.28 9.64
C GLU A 241 -14.64 -16.22 9.10
N GLU A 242 -15.46 -15.61 9.96
CA GLU A 242 -16.35 -14.51 9.59
C GLU A 242 -15.57 -13.31 9.05
N ALA A 243 -14.52 -12.88 9.77
CA ALA A 243 -13.69 -11.75 9.36
C ALA A 243 -13.02 -11.99 8.01
N LEU A 244 -12.46 -13.19 7.80
CA LEU A 244 -11.82 -13.58 6.55
C LEU A 244 -12.84 -13.69 5.40
N SER A 245 -14.03 -14.23 5.66
CA SER A 245 -15.11 -14.32 4.66
C SER A 245 -15.51 -12.94 4.15
N LYS A 246 -15.81 -12.00 5.05
CA LYS A 246 -16.18 -10.62 4.68
C LYS A 246 -15.06 -9.91 3.91
N GLY A 247 -13.81 -10.12 4.32
CA GLY A 247 -12.65 -9.60 3.60
C GLY A 247 -12.56 -10.17 2.18
N MET A 248 -12.75 -11.49 2.01
CA MET A 248 -12.71 -12.13 0.70
C MET A 248 -13.90 -11.76 -0.20
N GLU A 249 -15.09 -11.53 0.36
CA GLU A 249 -16.23 -10.98 -0.38
C GLU A 249 -15.89 -9.59 -0.96
N LYS A 250 -15.22 -8.73 -0.17
CA LYS A 250 -14.72 -7.44 -0.66
C LYS A 250 -13.68 -7.62 -1.77
N VAL A 251 -12.73 -8.54 -1.61
CA VAL A 251 -11.73 -8.85 -2.64
C VAL A 251 -12.40 -9.28 -3.94
N GLN A 252 -13.34 -10.22 -3.90
CA GLN A 252 -14.08 -10.69 -5.07
C GLN A 252 -14.79 -9.53 -5.77
N HIS A 253 -15.49 -8.68 -5.03
CA HIS A 253 -16.17 -7.50 -5.59
C HIS A 253 -15.21 -6.54 -6.31
N LEU A 254 -14.02 -6.29 -5.74
CA LEU A 254 -13.02 -5.42 -6.36
C LEU A 254 -12.41 -6.05 -7.62
N MET A 255 -12.25 -7.37 -7.64
CA MET A 255 -11.72 -8.11 -8.79
C MET A 255 -12.72 -8.20 -9.94
N GLU A 256 -14.00 -8.46 -9.65
CA GLU A 256 -15.08 -8.46 -10.65
C GLU A 256 -15.21 -7.11 -11.37
N ARG A 257 -14.81 -6.02 -10.71
CA ARG A 257 -14.78 -4.65 -11.25
C ARG A 257 -13.43 -4.26 -11.87
N ASP A 258 -12.49 -5.18 -12.00
CA ASP A 258 -11.11 -4.95 -12.49
C ASP A 258 -10.38 -3.81 -11.74
N VAL A 259 -10.62 -3.68 -10.43
CA VAL A 259 -9.94 -2.70 -9.58
C VAL A 259 -8.57 -3.23 -9.14
N ILE A 260 -8.52 -4.50 -8.72
CA ILE A 260 -7.30 -5.19 -8.27
C ILE A 260 -7.09 -6.49 -9.05
N ARG A 261 -5.85 -6.99 -9.05
CA ARG A 261 -5.42 -8.25 -9.67
C ARG A 261 -5.51 -9.44 -8.70
N GLY A 262 -5.47 -9.17 -7.40
CA GLY A 262 -5.60 -10.18 -6.36
C GLY A 262 -5.26 -9.62 -4.99
N ALA A 263 -5.43 -10.46 -3.97
CA ALA A 263 -5.20 -10.07 -2.58
C ALA A 263 -4.87 -11.25 -1.66
N LEU A 264 -4.30 -10.93 -0.50
CA LEU A 264 -4.06 -11.84 0.63
C LEU A 264 -4.55 -11.18 1.92
N ILE A 265 -5.22 -11.93 2.79
CA ILE A 265 -5.73 -11.44 4.08
C ILE A 265 -5.26 -12.36 5.19
N CYS A 266 -4.81 -11.77 6.31
CA CYS A 266 -4.42 -12.45 7.53
C CYS A 266 -5.22 -11.92 8.73
N VAL A 267 -5.82 -12.84 9.48
CA VAL A 267 -6.45 -12.58 10.78
C VAL A 267 -5.92 -13.64 11.76
N GLN A 268 -5.19 -13.19 12.79
CA GLN A 268 -4.60 -14.04 13.84
C GLN A 268 -3.89 -15.29 13.32
N GLY A 269 -3.05 -15.10 12.30
CA GLY A 269 -2.23 -16.16 11.68
C GLY A 269 -3.00 -17.10 10.73
N LYS A 270 -4.33 -16.95 10.59
CA LYS A 270 -5.10 -17.59 9.51
C LYS A 270 -5.04 -16.73 8.28
N VAL A 271 -4.67 -17.34 7.15
CA VAL A 271 -4.38 -16.64 5.90
C VAL A 271 -5.27 -17.19 4.79
N VAL A 272 -5.88 -16.29 4.03
CA VAL A 272 -6.63 -16.58 2.79
C VAL A 272 -6.13 -15.67 1.68
N TRP A 273 -6.27 -16.10 0.43
CA TRP A 273 -5.90 -15.31 -0.74
C TRP A 273 -6.79 -15.63 -1.93
N SER A 274 -6.82 -14.72 -2.90
CA SER A 274 -7.56 -14.93 -4.16
C SER A 274 -6.85 -15.96 -5.06
N SER A 275 -7.62 -16.68 -5.89
CA SER A 275 -7.09 -17.73 -6.77
C SER A 275 -6.02 -17.22 -7.75
N GLU A 276 -6.11 -15.97 -8.12
CA GLU A 276 -5.34 -15.32 -9.19
C GLU A 276 -3.88 -15.13 -8.80
N ILE A 277 -3.56 -15.09 -7.50
CA ILE A 277 -2.17 -14.97 -7.03
C ILE A 277 -1.54 -16.32 -6.67
N LYS A 278 -2.31 -17.42 -6.74
CA LYS A 278 -1.86 -18.74 -6.28
C LYS A 278 -0.57 -19.21 -6.96
N ASP A 279 -0.44 -18.95 -8.26
CA ASP A 279 0.67 -19.48 -9.06
C ASP A 279 1.97 -18.67 -8.88
N PHE A 280 1.91 -17.52 -8.21
CA PHE A 280 3.08 -16.69 -7.94
C PHE A 280 3.20 -16.22 -6.47
N LEU A 281 2.43 -16.81 -5.57
CA LEU A 281 2.53 -16.64 -4.12
C LEU A 281 3.13 -17.90 -3.50
N PHE A 282 4.29 -17.75 -2.86
CA PHE A 282 5.01 -18.87 -2.26
C PHE A 282 5.25 -18.64 -0.77
N PRO A 283 5.23 -19.68 0.07
CA PRO A 283 5.80 -19.58 1.42
C PRO A 283 7.26 -19.12 1.34
N PHE A 284 7.63 -18.16 2.18
CA PHE A 284 9.00 -17.65 2.19
C PHE A 284 9.93 -18.67 2.83
N MET A 285 10.96 -19.11 2.10
CA MET A 285 12.04 -19.93 2.63
C MET A 285 13.33 -19.10 2.65
N PRO A 286 13.98 -18.89 3.82
CA PRO A 286 15.17 -18.03 3.94
C PRO A 286 16.31 -18.37 2.97
N ASN A 287 16.45 -19.65 2.61
CA ASN A 287 17.50 -20.15 1.71
C ASN A 287 17.21 -19.96 0.21
N SER A 288 16.04 -19.40 -0.15
CA SER A 288 15.65 -19.16 -1.55
C SER A 288 16.17 -17.83 -2.13
N LEU A 289 16.79 -16.98 -1.30
CA LEU A 289 17.43 -15.73 -1.73
C LEU A 289 18.89 -15.98 -2.12
N ASN A 290 19.11 -16.71 -3.21
CA ASN A 290 20.41 -16.67 -3.88
C ASN A 290 20.45 -15.44 -4.81
N LYS A 291 21.25 -14.45 -4.39
CA LYS A 291 21.88 -13.36 -5.17
C LYS A 291 21.05 -12.71 -6.28
N GLU A 292 20.71 -11.44 -6.04
CA GLU A 292 20.13 -10.44 -6.98
C GLU A 292 18.59 -10.39 -7.02
N GLY A 293 18.03 -9.33 -6.42
CA GLY A 293 16.61 -8.98 -6.41
C GLY A 293 16.12 -8.60 -5.03
#